data_AF-A0A345D7Y8-F1
#
_entry.id   AF-A0A345D7Y8-F1
#
_cell.length_a   1.000
_cell.length_b   1.000
_cell.length_c   1.000
_cell.angle_alpha   90.00
_cell.angle_beta   90.00
_cell.angle_gamma   90.00
#
_symmetry.space_group_name_H-M   'P 1'
#
loop_
_entity.id
_entity.type
_entity.pdbx_description
1 polymer ?
#
loop_
_entity_poly.entity_id
_entity_poly.type
_entity_poly.pdbx_seq_one_letter_code
_entity_poly.pdbx_strand_id
1 'polypeptide(L)'
;MSSVETIAIFTTLAAPLSALYAFWSAKEARKANDVGRLNALLAFRQHYIELIEQQIKLAEVLQTSPSGLEAVQNEHANLDSKLREINQQINSYHYKVVTNKF
;
A
#
# COMPACT_ATOMS: atom_id res chain seq x y z
N MET A 1 -9.02 31.27 44.89
CA MET A 1 -8.37 30.58 43.77
C MET A 1 -8.31 31.54 42.61
N SER A 2 -7.12 31.88 42.15
CA SER A 2 -6.94 32.79 41.01
C SER A 2 -7.26 32.05 39.71
N SER A 3 -7.70 32.75 38.66
CA SER A 3 -7.98 32.15 37.36
C SER A 3 -6.77 31.38 36.81
N VAL A 4 -5.55 31.79 37.16
CA VAL A 4 -4.29 31.16 36.75
C VAL A 4 -4.11 29.78 37.40
N GLU A 5 -4.41 29.63 38.68
CA GLU A 5 -4.32 28.35 39.40
C GLU A 5 -5.29 27.32 38.81
N THR A 6 -6.51 27.75 38.50
CA THR A 6 -7.52 26.90 37.87
C THR A 6 -7.06 26.43 36.49
N ILE A 7 -6.55 27.34 35.65
CA ILE A 7 -6.01 27.00 34.33
C ILE A 7 -4.84 26.03 34.45
N ALA A 8 -3.92 26.26 35.40
CA ALA A 8 -2.74 25.41 35.61
C ALA A 8 -3.12 23.98 36.00
N ILE A 9 -4.12 23.79 36.87
CA ILE A 9 -4.62 22.47 37.25
C ILE A 9 -5.22 21.75 36.02
N PHE A 10 -6.04 22.46 35.23
CA PHE A 10 -6.63 21.89 34.02
C PHE A 10 -5.60 21.53 32.96
N THR A 11 -4.60 22.37 32.70
CA THR A 11 -3.55 22.04 31.73
C THR A 11 -2.65 20.90 32.21
N THR A 12 -2.36 20.84 33.51
CA THR A 12 -1.56 19.75 34.09
C THR A 12 -2.26 18.39 33.94
N LEU A 13 -3.60 18.36 33.99
CA LEU A 13 -4.40 17.15 33.74
C LEU A 13 -4.63 16.87 32.25
N ALA A 14 -4.90 17.90 31.45
CA ALA A 14 -5.21 17.74 30.03
C ALA A 14 -3.98 17.33 29.21
N ALA A 15 -2.81 17.90 29.49
CA ALA A 15 -1.58 17.61 28.74
C ALA A 15 -1.19 16.12 28.69
N PRO A 16 -1.12 15.38 29.82
CA PRO A 16 -0.77 13.96 29.78
C PRO A 16 -1.86 13.11 29.10
N LEU A 17 -3.14 13.44 29.29
CA LEU A 17 -4.24 12.75 28.62
C LEU A 17 -4.17 12.93 27.10
N SER A 18 -3.92 14.16 26.65
CA SER A 18 -3.73 14.47 25.22
C SER A 18 -2.50 13.76 24.65
N ALA A 19 -1.38 13.74 25.37
CA ALA A 19 -0.17 13.05 24.93
C ALA A 19 -0.39 11.53 24.79
N LEU A 20 -1.10 10.94 25.74
CA LEU A 20 -1.41 9.50 25.75
C LEU A 20 -2.39 9.13 24.61
N TYR A 21 -3.40 9.96 24.38
CA TYR A 21 -4.30 9.81 23.24
C TYR A 21 -3.55 9.96 21.90
N ALA A 22 -2.66 10.95 21.77
CA ALA A 22 -1.86 11.16 20.58
C ALA A 22 -0.94 9.97 20.29
N PHE A 23 -0.36 9.35 21.33
CA PHE A 23 0.46 8.15 21.19
C PHE A 23 -0.34 6.97 20.64
N TRP A 24 -1.54 6.71 21.19
CA TRP A 24 -2.43 5.67 20.68
C TRP A 24 -2.90 5.94 19.26
N SER A 25 -3.27 7.19 18.97
CA SER A 25 -3.67 7.61 17.63
C SER A 25 -2.55 7.41 16.61
N ALA A 26 -1.31 7.76 16.96
CA ALA A 26 -0.16 7.54 16.09
C ALA A 26 0.11 6.05 15.84
N LYS A 27 -0.08 5.19 16.85
CA LYS A 27 0.06 3.74 16.71
C LYS A 27 -1.00 3.17 15.76
N GLU A 28 -2.25 3.55 15.91
CA GLU A 28 -3.33 3.08 15.04
C GLU A 28 -3.19 3.62 13.61
N ALA A 29 -2.75 4.87 13.45
CA ALA A 29 -2.48 5.46 12.14
C ALA A 29 -1.37 4.72 11.39
N ARG A 30 -0.30 4.28 12.08
CA ARG A 30 0.76 3.46 11.47
C ARG A 30 0.21 2.12 10.97
N LYS A 31 -0.57 1.44 11.82
CA LYS A 31 -1.22 0.18 11.46
C LYS A 31 -2.16 0.33 10.26
N ALA A 32 -2.98 1.37 10.26
CA ALA A 32 -3.87 1.67 9.14
C ALA A 32 -3.11 1.97 7.84
N ASN A 33 -1.97 2.67 7.93
CA ASN A 33 -1.11 2.95 6.78
C ASN A 33 -0.49 1.66 6.20
N ASP A 34 0.01 0.77 7.05
CA ASP A 34 0.58 -0.51 6.60
C ASP A 34 -0.47 -1.39 5.90
N VAL A 35 -1.70 -1.44 6.44
CA VAL A 35 -2.83 -2.13 5.80
C VAL A 35 -3.21 -1.45 4.48
N GLY A 36 -3.30 -0.12 4.47
CA GLY A 36 -3.59 0.66 3.26
C GLY A 36 -2.56 0.44 2.16
N ARG A 37 -1.27 0.38 2.53
CA ARG A 37 -0.18 0.08 1.60
C ARG A 37 -0.27 -1.34 1.05
N LEU A 38 -0.58 -2.33 1.89
CA LEU A 38 -0.78 -3.70 1.42
C LEU A 38 -1.97 -3.78 0.45
N ASN A 39 -3.06 -3.09 0.74
CA ASN A 39 -4.22 -3.04 -0.14
C ASN A 39 -3.88 -2.39 -1.50
N ALA A 40 -3.12 -1.29 -1.49
CA ALA A 40 -2.65 -0.66 -2.72
C ALA A 40 -1.78 -1.61 -3.56
N LEU A 41 -0.88 -2.37 -2.93
CA LEU A 41 -0.06 -3.39 -3.61
C LEU A 41 -0.91 -4.51 -4.21
N LEU A 42 -1.95 -4.98 -3.50
CA LEU A 42 -2.88 -5.98 -4.01
C LEU A 42 -3.70 -5.46 -5.20
N ALA A 43 -4.12 -4.19 -5.16
CA ALA A 43 -4.78 -3.53 -6.28
C ALA A 43 -3.85 -3.43 -7.50
N PHE A 44 -2.58 -3.06 -7.30
CA PHE A 44 -1.59 -3.07 -8.40
C PHE A 44 -1.38 -4.47 -8.98
N ARG A 45 -1.30 -5.50 -8.14
CA ARG A 45 -1.20 -6.89 -8.60
C ARG A 45 -2.36 -7.26 -9.51
N GLN A 46 -3.59 -6.96 -9.10
CA GLN A 46 -4.78 -7.21 -9.89
C GLN A 46 -4.73 -6.47 -11.23
N HIS A 47 -4.38 -5.19 -11.21
CA HIS A 47 -4.24 -4.38 -12.41
C HIS A 47 -3.21 -4.92 -13.40
N TYR A 48 -2.04 -5.36 -12.92
CA TYR A 48 -1.02 -5.95 -13.80
C TYR A 48 -1.45 -7.27 -14.42
N ILE A 49 -2.21 -8.10 -13.70
CA ILE A 49 -2.79 -9.33 -14.25
C ILE A 49 -3.76 -9.00 -15.39
N GLU A 50 -4.63 -8.00 -15.20
CA GLU A 50 -5.57 -7.56 -16.24
C GLU A 50 -4.85 -7.03 -17.48
N LEU A 51 -3.76 -6.27 -17.31
CA LEU A 51 -2.94 -5.80 -18.44
C LEU A 51 -2.28 -6.96 -19.18
N ILE A 52 -1.78 -7.97 -18.47
CA ILE A 52 -1.22 -9.18 -19.09
C ILE A 52 -2.29 -9.93 -19.90
N GLU A 53 -3.49 -10.10 -19.35
CA GLU A 53 -4.62 -10.71 -20.08
C GLU A 53 -5.00 -9.92 -21.34
N GLN A 54 -4.96 -8.58 -21.27
CA GLN A 54 -5.16 -7.73 -22.44
C GLN A 54 -4.08 -7.92 -23.49
N GLN A 55 -2.82 -8.09 -23.09
CA GLN A 55 -1.72 -8.35 -24.02
C GLN A 55 -1.85 -9.70 -24.73
N ILE A 56 -2.33 -10.73 -24.03
CA ILE A 56 -2.63 -12.03 -24.65
C ILE A 56 -3.68 -11.86 -25.76
N LYS A 57 -4.77 -11.13 -25.50
CA LYS A 57 -5.80 -10.84 -26.50
C LYS A 57 -5.26 -10.00 -27.67
N LEU A 58 -4.38 -9.04 -27.39
CA LEU A 58 -3.75 -8.23 -28.44
C LEU A 58 -2.82 -9.06 -29.32
N ALA A 59 -2.10 -10.05 -28.75
CA ALA A 59 -1.28 -10.98 -29.53
C ALA A 59 -2.12 -11.79 -30.53
N GLU A 60 -3.31 -12.25 -30.12
CA GLU A 60 -4.23 -12.98 -30.99
C GLU A 60 -4.70 -12.13 -32.18
N VAL A 61 -5.00 -10.84 -31.95
CA VAL A 61 -5.40 -9.90 -33.01
C VAL A 61 -4.23 -9.58 -33.94
N LEU A 62 -3.02 -9.42 -33.39
CA LEU A 62 -1.83 -9.02 -34.13
C LEU A 62 -1.02 -10.19 -34.68
N GLN A 63 -1.55 -11.42 -34.64
CA GLN A 63 -0.86 -12.65 -35.05
C GLN A 63 -0.26 -12.61 -36.48
N THR A 64 -0.79 -11.77 -37.36
CA THR A 64 -0.33 -11.60 -38.75
C THR A 64 0.76 -10.54 -38.92
N SER A 65 1.08 -9.79 -37.86
CA SER A 65 2.09 -8.74 -37.86
C SER A 65 3.28 -9.12 -36.97
N PRO A 66 4.43 -9.51 -37.55
CA PRO A 66 5.62 -9.90 -36.79
C PRO A 66 6.13 -8.80 -35.85
N SER A 67 6.11 -7.54 -36.28
CA SER A 67 6.52 -6.40 -35.46
C SER A 67 5.51 -6.10 -34.34
N GLY A 68 4.21 -6.31 -34.59
CA GLY A 68 3.17 -6.20 -33.57
C GLY A 68 3.30 -7.27 -32.49
N LEU A 69 3.58 -8.51 -32.88
CA LEU A 69 3.82 -9.62 -31.95
C LEU A 69 5.07 -9.39 -31.09
N GLU A 70 6.16 -8.90 -31.68
CA GLU A 70 7.38 -8.58 -30.94
C GLU A 70 7.13 -7.49 -29.89
N ALA A 71 6.39 -6.43 -30.26
CA ALA A 71 6.02 -5.36 -29.33
C ALA A 71 5.16 -5.89 -28.17
N VAL A 72 4.19 -6.76 -28.45
CA VAL A 72 3.33 -7.37 -27.43
C VAL A 72 4.14 -8.29 -26.51
N GLN A 73 5.07 -9.09 -27.04
CA GLN A 73 5.94 -9.95 -26.23
C GLN A 73 6.85 -9.14 -25.30
N ASN A 74 7.45 -8.07 -25.81
CA ASN A 74 8.31 -7.19 -25.01
C ASN A 74 7.54 -6.53 -23.87
N GLU A 75 6.33 -6.02 -24.15
CA GLU A 75 5.53 -5.39 -23.10
C GLU A 75 4.95 -6.42 -22.13
N HIS A 76 4.58 -7.63 -22.59
CA HIS A 76 4.22 -8.72 -21.70
C HIS A 76 5.36 -9.08 -20.73
N ALA A 77 6.60 -9.17 -21.22
CA ALA A 77 7.77 -9.43 -20.37
C ALA A 77 8.02 -8.30 -19.36
N ASN A 78 7.80 -7.04 -19.76
CA ASN A 78 7.88 -5.87 -18.88
C ASN A 78 6.83 -5.94 -17.76
N LEU A 79 5.57 -6.24 -18.12
CA LEU A 79 4.47 -6.38 -17.16
C LEU A 79 4.71 -7.55 -16.19
N ASP A 80 5.21 -8.70 -16.66
CA ASP A 80 5.56 -9.83 -15.80
C ASP A 80 6.65 -9.47 -14.80
N SER A 81 7.68 -8.73 -15.25
CA SER A 81 8.75 -8.23 -14.38
C SER A 81 8.19 -7.33 -13.25
N LYS A 82 7.33 -6.38 -13.60
CA LYS A 82 6.65 -5.50 -12.62
C LYS A 82 5.76 -6.28 -11.66
N LEU A 83 5.02 -7.26 -12.17
CA LEU A 83 4.17 -8.12 -11.34
C LEU A 83 4.99 -8.92 -10.31
N ARG A 84 6.17 -9.44 -10.71
CA ARG A 84 7.10 -10.10 -9.78
C ARG A 84 7.60 -9.17 -8.69
N GLU A 85 7.96 -7.94 -9.05
CA GLU A 85 8.38 -6.92 -8.07
C GLU A 85 7.27 -6.62 -7.06
N ILE A 86 6.04 -6.37 -7.54
CA ILE A 86 4.89 -6.14 -6.66
C ILE A 86 4.64 -7.36 -5.75
N ASN A 87 4.72 -8.58 -6.26
CA ASN A 87 4.57 -9.79 -5.45
C ASN A 87 5.66 -9.89 -4.36
N GLN A 88 6.91 -9.53 -4.65
CA GLN A 88 7.98 -9.47 -3.64
C GLN A 88 7.67 -8.44 -2.56
N GLN A 89 7.18 -7.25 -2.95
CA GLN A 89 6.77 -6.22 -1.99
C GLN A 89 5.59 -6.69 -1.13
N ILE A 90 4.56 -7.31 -1.74
CA ILE A 90 3.42 -7.89 -1.03
C ILE A 90 3.90 -8.90 0.01
N ASN A 91 4.78 -9.83 -0.36
CA ASN A 91 5.29 -10.84 0.57
C ASN A 91 6.02 -10.20 1.77
N SER A 92 6.82 -9.15 1.53
CA SER A 92 7.51 -8.40 2.58
C SER A 92 6.55 -7.66 3.51
N TYR A 93 5.52 -6.99 2.96
CA TYR A 93 4.54 -6.24 3.76
C TYR A 93 3.51 -7.14 4.45
N HIS A 94 3.09 -8.22 3.81
CA HIS A 94 2.20 -9.23 4.37
C HIS A 94 2.79 -9.80 5.67
N TYR A 95 4.09 -10.11 5.68
CA TYR A 95 4.77 -10.54 6.91
C TYR A 95 4.64 -9.49 8.04
N LYS A 96 4.86 -8.21 7.75
CA LYS A 96 4.74 -7.12 8.74
C LYS A 96 3.32 -6.99 9.30
N VAL A 97 2.32 -7.00 8.41
CA VAL A 97 0.90 -6.85 8.77
C VAL A 97 0.39 -8.06 9.56
N VAL A 98 0.68 -9.28 9.10
CA VAL A 98 0.16 -10.52 9.72
C VAL A 98 0.87 -10.86 11.03
N THR A 99 2.18 -10.60 11.14
CA THR A 99 2.90 -10.83 12.41
C THR A 99 2.61 -9.79 13.48
N ASN A 100 1.78 -8.77 13.17
CA ASN A 100 1.38 -7.72 14.11
C ASN A 100 2.60 -7.00 14.74
N LYS A 101 3.74 -6.99 14.03
CA LYS A 101 4.97 -6.31 14.44
C LYS A 101 4.84 -4.82 14.07
N PHE A 102 4.08 -4.11 14.89
CA PHE A 102 3.85 -2.66 14.81
C PHE A 102 4.58 -1.89 15.91
#